data_AF-A0A0P0Z0B0-F1
#
_entry.id   AF-A0A0P0Z0B0-F1
#
_cell.length_a   1.000
_cell.length_b   1.000
_cell.length_c   1.000
_cell.angle_alpha   90.00
_cell.angle_beta   90.00
_cell.angle_gamma   90.00
#
_symmetry.space_group_name_H-M   'P 1'
#
loop_
_entity.id
_entity.type
_entity.pdbx_description
1 polymer ?
#
loop_
_entity_poly.entity_id
_entity_poly.type
_entity_poly.pdbx_seq_one_letter_code
_entity_poly.pdbx_strand_id
1 'polypeptide(L)' 'MDFDYHSMRAFADSWALLALTLFFLGVLAWVLRPGAKRAADDAASIPFKED' A
#
# COMPACT_ATOMS: atom_id res chain seq x y z
N MET A 1 24.90 12.83 8.55
CA MET A 1 23.92 12.05 9.31
C MET A 1 23.98 10.66 8.74
N ASP A 2 24.88 9.84 9.26
CA ASP A 2 24.97 8.44 8.84
C ASP A 2 23.86 7.69 9.57
N PHE A 3 22.86 7.22 8.83
CA PHE A 3 21.87 6.29 9.37
C PHE A 3 22.58 4.96 9.62
N ASP A 4 23.22 4.85 10.79
CA ASP A 4 23.92 3.65 11.24
C ASP A 4 22.92 2.51 11.50
N TYR A 5 23.38 1.28 11.34
CA TYR A 5 22.67 0.04 11.64
C TYR A 5 21.93 0.11 12.98
N HIS A 6 22.53 0.71 14.02
CA HIS A 6 21.87 0.89 15.31
C HIS A 6 20.56 1.68 15.22
N SER A 7 20.48 2.70 14.37
CA SER A 7 19.27 3.51 14.19
C SER A 7 18.18 2.73 13.47
N MET A 8 18.54 2.01 12.40
CA MET A 8 17.60 1.15 11.66
C MET A 8 17.13 -0.02 12.53
N ARG A 9 18.02 -0.60 13.32
CA ARG A 9 17.71 -1.68 14.27
C ARG A 9 16.79 -1.20 15.38
N ALA A 10 17.06 -0.06 16.01
CA ALA A 10 16.21 0.47 17.08
C ALA A 10 14.79 0.79 16.59
N PHE A 11 14.65 1.26 15.36
CA PHE A 11 13.36 1.42 14.71
C PHE A 11 12.67 0.07 14.45
N ALA A 12 13.43 -0.93 13.98
CA ALA A 12 12.92 -2.28 13.73
C ALA A 12 12.50 -3.02 15.01
N ASP A 13 13.24 -2.85 16.10
CA ASP A 13 12.94 -3.40 17.43
C ASP A 13 11.74 -2.68 18.09
N SER A 14 11.22 -1.61 17.48
CA SER A 14 9.98 -0.94 17.89
C SER A 14 8.74 -1.50 17.18
N TRP A 15 7.55 -1.01 17.55
CA TRP A 15 6.27 -1.37 16.91
C TRP A 15 6.15 -0.93 15.45
N ALA A 16 7.12 -0.18 14.92
CA ALA A 16 7.04 0.40 13.58
C ALA A 16 6.96 -0.64 12.46
N LEU A 17 7.71 -1.75 12.54
CA LEU A 17 7.60 -2.83 11.54
C LEU A 17 6.21 -3.48 11.52
N LEU A 18 5.61 -3.68 12.68
CA LEU A 18 4.25 -4.22 12.77
C LEU A 18 3.24 -3.23 12.18
N ALA A 19 3.35 -1.94 12.51
CA ALA A 19 2.49 -0.90 11.95
C ALA A 19 2.57 -0.84 10.42
N LEU A 20 3.79 -0.90 9.85
CA LEU A 20 4.01 -0.94 8.41
C LEU A 20 3.39 -2.20 7.78
N THR A 21 3.53 -3.35 8.43
CA THR A 21 2.97 -4.62 7.95
C THR A 21 1.44 -4.57 7.96
N LEU A 22 0.82 -4.10 9.03
CA LEU A 22 -0.65 -3.96 9.12
C LEU A 22 -1.17 -2.94 8.11
N PHE A 23 -0.47 -1.82 7.92
CA PHE A 23 -0.82 -0.83 6.90
C PHE A 23 -0.78 -1.46 5.50
N PHE A 24 0.30 -2.18 5.17
CA PHE A 24 0.45 -2.87 3.90
C PHE A 24 -0.66 -3.90 3.66
N LEU A 25 -0.96 -4.73 4.65
CA LEU A 25 -2.07 -5.69 4.59
C LEU A 25 -3.43 -4.99 4.46
N GLY A 26 -3.61 -3.84 5.13
CA GLY A 26 -4.79 -3.00 5.00
C GLY A 26 -4.99 -2.49 3.56
N VAL A 27 -3.92 -2.00 2.92
CA VAL A 27 -3.94 -1.59 1.51
C VAL A 27 -4.23 -2.78 0.59
N LEU A 28 -3.58 -3.94 0.81
CA LEU A 28 -3.86 -5.14 0.04
C LEU A 28 -5.33 -5.57 0.16
N ALA A 29 -5.87 -5.61 1.38
CA ALA A 29 -7.27 -5.95 1.61
C ALA A 29 -8.22 -4.94 0.92
N TRP A 30 -7.87 -3.65 0.92
CA TRP A 30 -8.64 -2.62 0.25
C TRP A 30 -8.65 -2.75 -1.28
N VAL A 31 -7.49 -3.05 -1.87
CA VAL A 31 -7.33 -3.24 -3.33
C VAL A 31 -7.96 -4.55 -3.79
N LEU A 32 -7.80 -5.63 -3.02
CA LEU A 32 -8.31 -6.96 -3.34
C LEU A 32 -9.78 -7.17 -2.93
N ARG A 33 -10.41 -6.18 -2.30
CA ARG A 33 -11.83 -6.24 -1.89
C ARG A 33 -12.72 -6.59 -3.11
N PRO A 34 -13.67 -7.54 -2.98
CA PRO A 34 -14.63 -7.83 -4.03
C PRO A 34 -15.45 -6.56 -4.35
N GLY A 35 -15.33 -6.05 -5.58
CA GLY A 35 -15.95 -4.79 -6.02
C GLY A 35 -14.97 -3.70 -6.46
N ALA A 36 -13.68 -3.79 -6.10
CA ALA A 36 -12.65 -2.86 -6.57
C ALA A 36 -12.45 -2.90 -8.10
N LYS A 37 -12.84 -4.02 -8.73
CA LYS A 37 -12.79 -4.23 -10.18
C LYS A 37 -13.53 -3.14 -10.97
N ARG A 38 -14.68 -2.67 -10.47
CA ARG A 38 -15.50 -1.69 -11.21
C ARG A 38 -14.79 -0.34 -11.40
N ALA A 39 -14.04 0.11 -10.40
CA ALA A 39 -13.25 1.34 -10.50
C ALA A 39 -12.07 1.17 -11.47
N ALA A 40 -11.44 -0.02 -11.49
CA ALA A 40 -10.37 -0.32 -12.44
C ALA A 40 -10.90 -0.43 -13.89
N ASP A 41 -12.04 -1.10 -14.08
CA ASP A 41 -12.71 -1.23 -15.38
C ASP A 41 -13.16 0.15 -15.90
N ASP A 42 -13.75 1.00 -15.03
CA ASP A 42 -14.14 2.36 -15.38
C ASP A 42 -12.93 3.23 -15.77
N ALA A 43 -11.81 3.12 -15.06
CA ALA A 43 -10.57 3.84 -15.39
C ALA A 43 -9.96 3.35 -16.72
N ALA A 44 -9.96 2.03 -16.95
CA ALA A 44 -9.48 1.44 -18.20
C ALA A 44 -10.34 1.84 -19.41
N SER A 45 -11.63 2.17 -19.18
CA SER A 45 -12.53 2.64 -20.23
C SER A 45 -12.34 4.11 -20.61
N ILE A 46 -11.60 4.92 -19.84
CA ILE A 46 -11.41 6.36 -20.10
C ILE A 46 -10.90 6.64 -21.53
N PRO A 47 -9.85 5.97 -22.05
CA PRO A 47 -9.36 6.22 -23.42
C PRO A 47 -10.31 5.79 -24.53
N PHE A 48 -11.36 5.03 -24.20
CA PHE A 48 -12.38 4.53 -25.14
C PHE A 48 -13.72 5.27 -24.98
N LYS A 49 -13.80 6.22 -24.03
CA LYS A 49 -14.93 7.13 -23.84
C LYS A 49 -14.65 8.39 -24.66
N GLU A 50 -14.68 8.27 -25.98
CA GLU A 50 -14.67 9.39 -26.92
C GLU A 50 -15.94 9.29 -27.77
N ASP A 51 -16.60 10.43 -27.98
CA ASP A 51 -17.45 10.65 -29.17
C ASP A 51 -16.54 11.02 -30.36
#